data_AF-A0A7Y2K8F3-F1
#
_entry.id   AF-A0A7Y2K8F3-F1
#
_cell.length_a   1.000
_cell.length_b   1.000
_cell.length_c   1.000
_cell.angle_alpha   90.00
_cell.angle_beta   90.00
_cell.angle_gamma   90.00
#
_symmetry.space_group_name_H-M   'P 1'
#
loop_
_entity.id
_entity.type
_entity.pdbx_description
1 polymer ?
#
loop_
_entity_poly.entity_id
_entity_poly.type
_entity_poly.pdbx_seq_one_letter_code
_entity_poly.pdbx_strand_id
1 'polypeptide(L)'
;VIAVEPNKALLKLLTNDFAYEVGGIYSKPEVQIKNISSRTFLLAPHPKFDLITLPVISSFGGTSGLFALQEEYLLTKESFGEMWSALKDDGVISINTWIDYPYRNPLKIISTLAEVIDEQGIQDITKHISAIKNWNTISIIVKRSQITFEESEKIRTFCKEMNFDPVILPGLIQEERERFNKLQDDSFYRMIDKILSSKDERESVYSNYSFNIKPATDNQPYYSQFLQLKSIPILAELFGGNAVPFFEVGYILLYITFLQIIFISFVLIIIPLFKFGWKGENRSWTFLYFCGLGIGYMFIEIVLIQKFTLYFGNVLYSAAAVVSLMLISSGFGSWFSQNLYAKPSRIVGVTALIILSLIIYLIFLSSLLITTIAFTLTTKIIFTTFLIAPPAFIMGMPFPLGLRLLSERNESGDAGQVPWAWGINGLFSVISVVLATIIAIELGFIWVMILAATAYGLSLSVNLNRS
;
A
#
# COMPACT_ATOMS: atom_id res chain seq x y z
N VAL A 1 7.66 -27.74 -11.32
CA VAL A 1 7.40 -26.28 -11.41
C VAL A 1 6.18 -25.96 -10.56
N ILE A 2 6.22 -24.89 -9.78
CA ILE A 2 5.03 -24.41 -9.04
C ILE A 2 4.57 -23.10 -9.70
N ALA A 3 3.34 -23.08 -10.20
CA ALA A 3 2.70 -21.90 -10.77
C ALA A 3 1.68 -21.35 -9.77
N VAL A 4 1.85 -20.09 -9.35
CA VAL A 4 0.97 -19.44 -8.37
C VAL A 4 0.15 -18.38 -9.08
N GLU A 5 -1.17 -18.50 -9.03
CA GLU A 5 -2.10 -17.60 -9.72
C GLU A 5 -3.38 -17.43 -8.89
N PRO A 6 -3.66 -16.24 -8.32
CA PRO A 6 -4.85 -16.00 -7.52
C PRO A 6 -6.15 -16.02 -8.32
N ASN A 7 -6.14 -15.68 -9.60
CA ASN A 7 -7.34 -15.57 -10.42
C ASN A 7 -7.85 -16.96 -10.86
N LYS A 8 -8.88 -17.44 -10.15
CA LYS A 8 -9.52 -18.73 -10.44
C LYS A 8 -10.15 -18.79 -11.84
N ALA A 9 -10.68 -17.68 -12.35
CA ALA A 9 -11.27 -17.63 -13.68
C ALA A 9 -10.19 -17.77 -14.75
N LEU A 10 -9.06 -17.07 -14.59
CA LEU A 10 -7.90 -17.22 -15.49
C LEU A 10 -7.36 -18.65 -15.48
N LEU A 11 -7.19 -19.26 -14.31
CA LEU A 11 -6.76 -20.66 -14.24
C LEU A 11 -7.73 -21.60 -14.94
N LYS A 12 -9.05 -21.40 -14.78
CA LYS A 12 -10.06 -22.22 -15.45
C LYS A 12 -9.97 -22.09 -16.97
N LEU A 13 -9.75 -20.87 -17.46
CA LEU A 13 -9.54 -20.59 -18.88
C LEU A 13 -8.27 -21.29 -19.39
N LEU A 14 -7.14 -21.14 -18.71
CA LEU A 14 -5.85 -21.72 -19.13
C LEU A 14 -5.78 -23.25 -19.03
N THR A 15 -6.58 -23.86 -18.15
CA THR A 15 -6.61 -25.32 -17.93
C THR A 15 -7.66 -26.04 -18.77
N ASN A 16 -8.73 -25.35 -19.18
CA ASN A 16 -9.82 -25.95 -19.96
C ASN A 16 -9.94 -25.27 -21.33
N ASP A 17 -10.48 -24.06 -21.35
CA ASP A 17 -10.99 -23.43 -22.58
C ASP A 17 -9.87 -23.06 -23.58
N PHE A 18 -8.69 -22.70 -23.07
CA PHE A 18 -7.49 -22.38 -23.85
C PHE A 18 -6.35 -23.37 -23.65
N ALA A 19 -6.64 -24.58 -23.17
CA ALA A 19 -5.61 -25.57 -22.85
C ALA A 19 -4.76 -25.93 -24.07
N TYR A 20 -5.35 -25.96 -25.27
CA TYR A 20 -4.66 -26.28 -26.50
C TYR A 20 -3.69 -25.15 -26.93
N GLU A 21 -4.13 -23.90 -26.83
CA GLU A 21 -3.40 -22.69 -27.21
C GLU A 21 -2.15 -22.48 -26.37
N VAL A 22 -2.20 -22.88 -25.09
CA VAL A 22 -1.03 -22.84 -24.19
C VAL A 22 -0.25 -24.16 -24.16
N GLY A 23 -0.49 -25.06 -25.12
CA GLY A 23 0.24 -26.32 -25.27
C GLY A 23 0.06 -27.30 -24.12
N GLY A 24 -1.05 -27.20 -23.38
CA GLY A 24 -1.42 -28.07 -22.26
C GLY A 24 -0.47 -28.00 -21.06
N ILE A 25 0.36 -26.96 -20.95
CA ILE A 25 1.43 -26.86 -19.93
C ILE A 25 0.87 -26.99 -18.50
N TYR A 26 -0.29 -26.36 -18.23
CA TYR A 26 -0.94 -26.37 -16.93
C TYR A 26 -1.54 -27.73 -16.54
N SER A 27 -1.70 -28.65 -17.48
CA SER A 27 -2.23 -30.00 -17.26
C SER A 27 -1.12 -31.04 -17.07
N LYS A 28 0.15 -30.65 -17.23
CA LYS A 28 1.29 -31.56 -17.09
C LYS A 28 1.53 -31.94 -15.62
N PRO A 29 1.86 -33.20 -15.30
CA PRO A 29 2.06 -33.66 -13.93
C PRO A 29 3.24 -32.97 -13.21
N GLU A 30 4.20 -32.41 -13.95
CA GLU A 30 5.35 -31.67 -13.41
C GLU A 30 4.99 -30.24 -12.97
N VAL A 31 3.79 -29.75 -13.31
CA VAL A 31 3.30 -28.40 -12.98
C VAL A 31 2.27 -28.48 -11.87
N GLN A 32 2.60 -27.93 -10.72
CA GLN A 32 1.66 -27.79 -9.61
C GLN A 32 1.09 -26.38 -9.61
N ILE A 33 -0.23 -26.27 -9.79
CA ILE A 33 -0.94 -24.99 -9.72
C ILE A 33 -1.37 -24.71 -8.27
N LYS A 34 -1.12 -23.49 -7.81
CA LYS A 34 -1.59 -22.98 -6.51
C LYS A 34 -2.49 -21.76 -6.74
N ASN A 35 -3.79 -21.93 -6.51
CA ASN A 35 -4.77 -20.84 -6.62
C ASN A 35 -4.85 -20.01 -5.31
N ILE A 36 -3.77 -19.29 -5.01
CA ILE A 36 -3.67 -18.36 -3.88
C ILE A 36 -2.87 -17.13 -4.31
N SER A 37 -2.91 -16.05 -3.52
CA SER A 37 -2.07 -14.88 -3.81
C SER A 37 -0.58 -15.25 -3.69
N SER A 38 0.24 -14.70 -4.58
CA SER A 38 1.69 -14.95 -4.60
C SER A 38 2.35 -14.60 -3.26
N ARG A 39 1.90 -13.52 -2.62
CA ARG A 39 2.40 -13.11 -1.30
C ARG A 39 1.99 -14.09 -0.19
N THR A 40 0.76 -14.60 -0.21
CA THR A 40 0.32 -15.66 0.71
C THR A 40 1.11 -16.96 0.50
N PHE A 41 1.44 -17.32 -0.75
CA PHE A 41 2.26 -18.49 -1.04
C PHE A 41 3.66 -18.37 -0.44
N LEU A 42 4.34 -17.22 -0.63
CA LEU A 42 5.69 -16.97 -0.11
C LEU A 42 5.76 -16.99 1.43
N LEU A 43 4.66 -16.68 2.12
CA LEU A 43 4.60 -16.69 3.58
C LEU A 43 4.09 -18.01 4.17
N ALA A 44 3.57 -18.91 3.33
CA ALA A 44 3.13 -20.24 3.73
C ALA A 44 4.32 -21.23 3.65
N PRO A 45 4.26 -22.38 4.36
CA PRO A 45 5.30 -23.40 4.23
C PRO A 45 5.46 -23.88 2.77
N HIS A 46 6.68 -23.75 2.24
CA HIS A 46 7.03 -24.14 0.87
C HIS A 46 8.47 -24.69 0.81
N PRO A 47 8.84 -25.46 -0.23
CA PRO A 47 10.24 -25.84 -0.46
C PRO A 47 11.08 -24.63 -0.86
N LYS A 48 12.41 -24.77 -0.84
CA LYS A 48 13.32 -23.78 -1.43
C LYS A 48 13.43 -23.94 -2.94
N PHE A 49 13.66 -22.85 -3.66
CA PHE A 49 13.64 -22.79 -5.13
C PHE A 49 15.02 -22.50 -5.73
N ASP A 50 15.31 -23.14 -6.87
CA ASP A 50 16.49 -22.81 -7.70
C ASP A 50 16.23 -21.56 -8.56
N LEU A 51 14.98 -21.34 -8.96
CA LEU A 51 14.56 -20.19 -9.76
C LEU A 51 13.19 -19.70 -9.30
N ILE A 52 13.08 -18.41 -9.03
CA ILE A 52 11.82 -17.70 -8.84
C ILE A 52 11.70 -16.69 -9.99
N THR A 53 10.64 -16.79 -10.78
CA THR A 53 10.39 -15.88 -11.90
C THR A 53 9.15 -15.06 -11.63
N LEU A 54 9.29 -13.74 -11.71
CA LEU A 54 8.15 -12.83 -11.63
C LEU A 54 7.53 -12.62 -13.03
N PRO A 55 6.23 -12.30 -13.11
CA PRO A 55 5.66 -11.79 -14.35
C PRO A 55 6.39 -10.51 -14.79
N VAL A 56 6.33 -10.18 -16.08
CA VAL A 56 6.88 -8.93 -16.59
C VAL A 56 6.20 -7.76 -15.86
N ILE A 57 7.00 -6.90 -15.26
CA ILE A 57 6.54 -5.75 -14.50
C ILE A 57 6.19 -4.65 -15.50
N SER A 58 5.01 -4.04 -15.31
CA SER A 58 4.42 -3.04 -16.20
C SER A 58 4.09 -3.59 -17.59
N SER A 59 3.45 -2.74 -18.40
CA SER A 59 3.13 -2.98 -19.81
C SER A 59 3.92 -2.05 -20.73
N PHE A 60 4.08 -2.45 -21.99
CA PHE A 60 4.65 -1.59 -23.03
C PHE A 60 3.87 -0.28 -23.16
N GLY A 61 4.56 0.86 -23.14
CA GLY A 61 3.93 2.18 -23.17
C GLY A 61 3.38 2.65 -21.82
N GLY A 62 3.70 1.93 -20.74
CA GLY A 62 3.24 2.23 -19.39
C GLY A 62 1.76 1.91 -19.15
N THR A 63 1.27 2.30 -17.98
CA THR A 63 -0.06 1.89 -17.47
C THR A 63 -1.04 3.06 -17.31
N SER A 64 -0.82 4.16 -18.04
CA SER A 64 -1.56 5.44 -17.94
C SER A 64 -1.63 6.05 -16.53
N GLY A 65 -0.88 5.50 -15.55
CA GLY A 65 -0.90 5.96 -14.17
C GLY A 65 -2.08 5.48 -13.33
N LEU A 66 -2.93 4.61 -13.87
CA LEU A 66 -4.12 4.15 -13.16
C LEU A 66 -3.77 3.21 -11.99
N PHE A 67 -2.63 2.51 -12.07
CA PHE A 67 -2.15 1.64 -11.00
C PHE A 67 -1.41 2.39 -9.88
N ALA A 68 -1.19 3.70 -9.98
CA ALA A 68 -0.51 4.47 -8.93
C ALA A 68 -1.24 4.43 -7.58
N LEU A 69 -2.54 4.17 -7.60
CA LEU A 69 -3.38 4.03 -6.40
C LEU A 69 -3.57 2.57 -5.95
N GLN A 70 -3.06 1.61 -6.70
CA GLN A 70 -3.26 0.19 -6.43
C GLN A 70 -2.16 -0.35 -5.52
N GLU A 71 -2.56 -1.12 -4.50
CA GLU A 71 -1.64 -1.82 -3.63
C GLU A 71 -1.04 -3.05 -4.34
N GLU A 72 0.29 -3.09 -4.39
CA GLU A 72 1.08 -4.13 -5.06
C GLU A 72 2.04 -4.82 -4.09
N TYR A 73 1.48 -5.61 -3.16
CA TYR A 73 2.25 -6.33 -2.13
C TYR A 73 3.28 -7.33 -2.67
N LEU A 74 3.20 -7.73 -3.95
CA LEU A 74 4.21 -8.61 -4.56
C LEU A 74 5.54 -7.88 -4.80
N LEU A 75 5.50 -6.56 -4.99
CA LEU A 75 6.64 -5.72 -5.37
C LEU A 75 7.18 -4.89 -4.20
N THR A 76 6.84 -5.25 -2.96
CA THR A 76 7.38 -4.63 -1.76
C THR A 76 8.75 -5.19 -1.40
N LYS A 77 9.55 -4.41 -0.67
CA LYS A 77 10.85 -4.83 -0.16
C LYS A 77 10.75 -6.12 0.65
N GLU A 78 9.74 -6.22 1.51
CA GLU A 78 9.48 -7.42 2.31
C GLU A 78 9.15 -8.63 1.42
N SER A 79 8.46 -8.42 0.29
CA SER A 79 8.20 -9.48 -0.69
C SER A 79 9.46 -10.02 -1.33
N PHE A 80 10.36 -9.15 -1.77
CA PHE A 80 11.66 -9.56 -2.29
C PHE A 80 12.55 -10.20 -1.20
N GLY A 81 12.45 -9.76 0.05
CA GLY A 81 13.11 -10.41 1.19
C GLY A 81 12.62 -11.85 1.44
N GLU A 82 11.32 -12.10 1.33
CA GLU A 82 10.79 -13.47 1.41
C GLU A 82 11.19 -14.32 0.22
N MET A 83 11.18 -13.76 -1.00
CA MET A 83 11.69 -14.47 -2.18
C MET A 83 13.16 -14.85 -2.01
N TRP A 84 14.00 -13.94 -1.51
CA TRP A 84 15.41 -14.20 -1.24
C TRP A 84 15.58 -15.34 -0.22
N SER A 85 14.80 -15.33 0.85
CA SER A 85 14.81 -16.39 1.88
C SER A 85 14.36 -17.75 1.32
N ALA A 86 13.43 -17.73 0.37
CA ALA A 86 12.90 -18.90 -0.33
C ALA A 86 13.88 -19.53 -1.35
N LEU A 87 14.99 -18.88 -1.70
CA LEU A 87 15.98 -19.45 -2.62
C LEU A 87 16.82 -20.56 -1.98
N LYS A 88 17.25 -21.54 -2.77
CA LYS A 88 18.42 -22.38 -2.41
C LYS A 88 19.71 -21.56 -2.46
N ASP A 89 20.80 -22.13 -1.94
CA ASP A 89 22.08 -21.41 -1.78
C ASP A 89 22.63 -20.85 -3.09
N ASP A 90 22.35 -21.49 -4.22
CA ASP A 90 22.72 -21.04 -5.58
C ASP A 90 21.51 -20.55 -6.42
N GLY A 91 20.37 -20.33 -5.77
CA GLY A 91 19.13 -19.96 -6.43
C GLY A 91 19.11 -18.53 -6.97
N VAL A 92 18.21 -18.27 -7.92
CA VAL A 92 18.08 -17.00 -8.64
C VAL A 92 16.64 -16.47 -8.61
N ILE A 93 16.47 -15.16 -8.42
CA ILE A 93 15.24 -14.44 -8.75
C ILE A 93 15.42 -13.77 -10.12
N SER A 94 14.46 -13.96 -11.03
CA SER A 94 14.43 -13.36 -12.36
C SER A 94 13.26 -12.39 -12.50
N ILE A 95 13.58 -11.17 -12.90
CA ILE A 95 12.63 -10.05 -13.02
C ILE A 95 12.83 -9.40 -14.39
N ASN A 96 11.73 -9.13 -15.09
CA ASN A 96 11.75 -8.41 -16.36
C ASN A 96 10.90 -7.16 -16.25
N THR A 97 11.41 -6.03 -16.74
CA THR A 97 10.67 -4.77 -16.78
C THR A 97 10.97 -3.98 -18.04
N TRP A 98 10.02 -3.16 -18.45
CA TRP A 98 10.18 -2.18 -19.52
C TRP A 98 11.13 -1.04 -19.12
N ILE A 99 11.92 -0.55 -20.07
CA ILE A 99 12.80 0.61 -19.95
C ILE A 99 12.10 1.81 -20.61
N ASP A 100 11.05 2.30 -19.96
CA ASP A 100 10.37 3.51 -20.41
C ASP A 100 11.20 4.74 -20.02
N TYR A 101 11.19 5.78 -20.86
CA TYR A 101 11.73 7.09 -20.52
C TYR A 101 10.60 8.03 -20.06
N PRO A 102 10.72 8.72 -18.93
CA PRO A 102 11.81 8.64 -17.93
C PRO A 102 11.88 7.30 -17.18
N TYR A 103 13.10 6.89 -16.82
CA TYR A 103 13.39 5.59 -16.19
C TYR A 103 12.78 5.47 -14.78
N ARG A 104 11.77 4.61 -14.63
CA ARG A 104 11.02 4.44 -13.37
C ARG A 104 11.12 3.03 -12.81
N ASN A 105 10.41 2.08 -13.42
CA ASN A 105 10.40 0.67 -13.02
C ASN A 105 11.80 0.06 -12.84
N PRO A 106 12.74 0.17 -13.79
CA PRO A 106 14.05 -0.47 -13.65
C PRO A 106 14.85 0.10 -12.48
N LEU A 107 14.81 1.42 -12.25
CA LEU A 107 15.48 2.04 -11.12
C LEU A 107 14.85 1.59 -9.81
N LYS A 108 13.51 1.63 -9.68
CA LYS A 108 12.82 1.21 -8.44
C LYS A 108 13.04 -0.26 -8.09
N ILE A 109 13.11 -1.16 -9.09
CA ILE A 109 13.44 -2.57 -8.85
C ILE A 109 14.89 -2.72 -8.39
N ILE A 110 15.85 -2.11 -9.08
CA ILE A 110 17.26 -2.20 -8.69
C ILE A 110 17.46 -1.63 -7.28
N SER A 111 16.82 -0.50 -6.96
CA SER A 111 16.77 0.08 -5.62
C SER A 111 16.21 -0.86 -4.56
N THR A 112 15.11 -1.56 -4.89
CA THR A 112 14.48 -2.54 -3.99
C THR A 112 15.42 -3.72 -3.72
N LEU A 113 16.01 -4.28 -4.78
CA LEU A 113 16.95 -5.40 -4.66
C LEU A 113 18.22 -5.01 -3.91
N ALA A 114 18.74 -3.80 -4.15
CA ALA A 114 19.91 -3.28 -3.47
C ALA A 114 19.67 -3.17 -1.96
N GLU A 115 18.52 -2.64 -1.52
CA GLU A 115 18.17 -2.59 -0.10
C GLU A 115 17.96 -3.97 0.51
N VAL A 116 17.30 -4.90 -0.21
CA VAL A 116 17.10 -6.28 0.28
C VAL A 116 18.43 -6.99 0.54
N ILE A 117 19.38 -6.91 -0.40
CA ILE A 117 20.71 -7.55 -0.27
C ILE A 117 21.52 -6.91 0.85
N ASP A 118 21.46 -5.59 0.97
CA ASP A 118 22.14 -4.81 2.00
C ASP A 118 21.60 -5.12 3.41
N GLU A 119 20.29 -5.37 3.55
CA GLU A 119 19.68 -5.87 4.79
C GLU A 119 20.14 -7.28 5.18
N GLN A 120 20.69 -8.08 4.24
CA GLN A 120 21.34 -9.36 4.55
C GLN A 120 22.79 -9.20 5.04
N GLY A 121 23.30 -7.97 5.14
CA GLY A 121 24.68 -7.69 5.55
C GLY A 121 25.73 -7.92 4.45
N ILE A 122 25.30 -8.04 3.19
CA ILE A 122 26.19 -8.21 2.04
C ILE A 122 26.70 -6.84 1.59
N GLN A 123 28.02 -6.64 1.65
CA GLN A 123 28.63 -5.35 1.30
C GLN A 123 28.73 -5.11 -0.22
N ASP A 124 29.08 -6.14 -1.00
CA ASP A 124 29.28 -6.02 -2.45
C ASP A 124 28.06 -6.52 -3.22
N ILE A 125 27.06 -5.64 -3.34
CA ILE A 125 25.78 -5.92 -3.99
C ILE A 125 25.98 -6.29 -5.46
N THR A 126 26.98 -5.71 -6.12
CA THR A 126 27.24 -5.90 -7.56
C THR A 126 27.65 -7.32 -7.92
N LYS A 127 28.12 -8.11 -6.95
CA LYS A 127 28.42 -9.54 -7.14
C LYS A 127 27.20 -10.45 -7.07
N HIS A 128 26.05 -9.95 -6.62
CA HIS A 128 24.82 -10.71 -6.47
C HIS A 128 23.73 -10.32 -7.47
N ILE A 129 23.93 -9.24 -8.22
CA ILE A 129 22.99 -8.75 -9.23
C ILE A 129 23.66 -8.79 -10.59
N SER A 130 22.94 -9.26 -11.60
CA SER A 130 23.26 -8.98 -13.00
C SER A 130 22.03 -8.52 -13.73
N ALA A 131 22.22 -7.66 -14.73
CA ALA A 131 21.16 -7.16 -15.56
C ALA A 131 21.64 -7.05 -17.01
N ILE A 132 20.76 -7.41 -17.93
CA ILE A 132 20.97 -7.29 -19.37
C ILE A 132 19.78 -6.56 -19.99
N LYS A 133 19.99 -5.82 -21.07
CA LYS A 133 18.92 -5.13 -21.78
C LYS A 133 18.88 -5.46 -23.25
N ASN A 134 17.69 -5.34 -23.81
CA ASN A 134 17.47 -5.19 -25.24
C ASN A 134 16.99 -3.75 -25.52
N TRP A 135 16.35 -3.54 -26.68
CA TRP A 135 15.90 -2.22 -27.12
C TRP A 135 14.82 -1.56 -26.24
N ASN A 136 14.10 -2.30 -25.40
CA ASN A 136 12.97 -1.76 -24.61
C ASN A 136 12.73 -2.41 -23.24
N THR A 137 13.46 -3.47 -22.90
CA THR A 137 13.31 -4.19 -21.64
C THR A 137 14.66 -4.48 -21.01
N ILE A 138 14.66 -4.55 -19.69
CA ILE A 138 15.79 -5.01 -18.89
C ILE A 138 15.37 -6.25 -18.12
N SER A 139 16.22 -7.27 -18.20
CA SER A 139 16.13 -8.50 -17.44
C SER A 139 17.14 -8.44 -16.32
N ILE A 140 16.66 -8.50 -15.08
CA ILE A 140 17.47 -8.44 -13.86
C ILE A 140 17.42 -9.81 -13.20
N ILE A 141 18.59 -10.31 -12.85
CA ILE A 141 18.74 -11.51 -12.04
C ILE A 141 19.41 -11.15 -10.71
N VAL A 142 18.93 -11.78 -9.65
CA VAL A 142 19.50 -11.68 -8.31
C VAL A 142 19.80 -13.08 -7.81
N LYS A 143 21.07 -13.34 -7.52
CA LYS A 143 21.57 -14.66 -7.12
C LYS A 143 21.94 -14.67 -5.65
N ARG A 144 21.58 -15.74 -4.94
CA ARG A 144 21.88 -15.90 -3.51
C ARG A 144 23.38 -16.04 -3.24
N SER A 145 24.08 -16.79 -4.08
CA SER A 145 25.55 -16.86 -4.12
C SER A 145 26.13 -15.74 -5.00
N GLN A 146 27.45 -15.52 -4.91
CA GLN A 146 28.12 -14.59 -5.81
C GLN A 146 28.10 -15.13 -7.25
N ILE A 147 27.83 -14.25 -8.20
CA ILE A 147 27.92 -14.53 -9.62
C ILE A 147 29.40 -14.79 -9.95
N THR A 148 29.67 -15.98 -10.46
CA THR A 148 31.02 -16.43 -10.79
C THR A 148 31.49 -15.81 -12.11
N PHE A 149 32.80 -15.80 -12.32
CA PHE A 149 33.37 -15.36 -13.59
C PHE A 149 32.84 -16.18 -14.79
N GLU A 150 32.69 -17.49 -14.64
CA GLU A 150 32.16 -18.36 -15.70
C GLU A 150 30.70 -17.99 -16.06
N GLU A 151 29.87 -17.68 -15.07
CA GLU A 151 28.51 -17.20 -15.29
C GLU A 151 28.49 -15.84 -15.98
N SER A 152 29.38 -14.92 -15.58
CA SER A 152 29.53 -13.64 -16.25
C SER A 152 29.91 -13.79 -17.73
N GLU A 153 30.83 -14.70 -18.06
CA GLU A 153 31.18 -14.98 -19.46
C GLU A 153 30.02 -15.61 -20.24
N LYS A 154 29.23 -16.49 -19.63
CA LYS A 154 28.02 -17.06 -20.25
C LYS A 154 26.99 -15.96 -20.55
N ILE A 155 26.75 -15.06 -19.61
CA ILE A 155 25.86 -13.91 -19.81
C ILE A 155 26.39 -13.00 -20.92
N ARG A 156 27.69 -12.73 -20.94
CA ARG A 156 28.32 -11.93 -22.00
C ARG A 156 28.21 -12.57 -23.37
N THR A 157 28.39 -13.88 -23.47
CA THR A 157 28.20 -14.64 -24.72
C THR A 157 26.75 -14.59 -25.18
N PHE A 158 25.79 -14.81 -24.27
CA PHE A 158 24.37 -14.68 -24.56
C PHE A 158 24.02 -13.28 -25.09
N CYS A 159 24.56 -12.22 -24.48
CA CYS A 159 24.39 -10.85 -24.95
C CYS A 159 24.90 -10.65 -26.38
N LYS A 160 26.07 -11.20 -26.72
CA LYS A 160 26.62 -11.12 -28.08
C LYS A 160 25.78 -11.89 -29.11
N GLU A 161 25.26 -13.06 -28.76
CA GLU A 161 24.44 -13.90 -29.65
C GLU A 161 23.05 -13.28 -29.90
N MET A 162 22.46 -12.67 -28.87
CA MET A 162 21.11 -12.12 -28.92
C MET A 162 21.05 -10.63 -29.25
N ASN A 163 22.20 -9.97 -29.47
CA ASN A 163 22.34 -8.52 -29.61
C ASN A 163 21.76 -7.75 -28.41
N PHE A 164 21.97 -8.27 -27.20
CA PHE A 164 21.64 -7.61 -25.94
C PHE A 164 22.90 -6.94 -25.37
N ASP A 165 22.72 -6.00 -24.45
CA ASP A 165 23.83 -5.34 -23.76
C ASP A 165 23.80 -5.66 -22.27
N PRO A 166 24.91 -6.07 -21.65
CA PRO A 166 25.01 -6.15 -20.21
C PRO A 166 24.95 -4.74 -19.58
N VAL A 167 24.14 -4.58 -18.54
CA VAL A 167 23.96 -3.33 -17.76
C VAL A 167 24.68 -3.44 -16.42
N ILE A 168 24.50 -4.57 -15.74
CA ILE A 168 25.14 -4.90 -14.46
C ILE A 168 25.76 -6.28 -14.65
N LEU A 169 27.08 -6.37 -14.52
CA LEU A 169 27.80 -7.63 -14.65
C LEU A 169 29.14 -7.52 -13.89
N PRO A 170 29.55 -8.53 -13.11
CA PRO A 170 30.90 -8.54 -12.54
C PRO A 170 31.97 -8.45 -13.64
N GLY A 171 32.87 -7.48 -13.54
CA GLY A 171 33.92 -7.25 -14.55
C GLY A 171 33.41 -6.59 -15.84
N LEU A 172 32.31 -5.85 -15.77
CA LEU A 172 31.74 -5.11 -16.89
C LEU A 172 32.67 -3.98 -17.36
N ILE A 173 32.85 -3.88 -18.68
CA ILE A 173 33.54 -2.77 -19.32
C ILE A 173 32.48 -1.79 -19.87
N GLN A 174 32.68 -0.47 -19.73
CA GLN A 174 31.64 0.52 -20.05
C GLN A 174 31.18 0.46 -21.51
N GLU A 175 32.06 0.16 -22.46
CA GLU A 175 31.71 0.02 -23.88
C GLU A 175 30.74 -1.14 -24.14
N GLU A 176 30.67 -2.14 -23.26
CA GLU A 176 29.73 -3.26 -23.39
C GLU A 176 28.27 -2.83 -23.14
N ARG A 177 28.03 -1.75 -22.38
CA ARG A 177 26.68 -1.30 -22.00
C ARG A 177 25.87 -0.74 -23.17
N GLU A 178 26.54 -0.31 -24.24
CA GLU A 178 25.93 0.41 -25.37
C GLU A 178 26.29 -0.16 -26.75
N ARG A 179 26.64 -1.45 -26.83
CA ARG A 179 27.11 -2.05 -28.07
C ARG A 179 26.01 -2.17 -29.15
N PHE A 180 24.80 -2.56 -28.75
CA PHE A 180 23.69 -2.83 -29.66
C PHE A 180 22.48 -1.91 -29.45
N ASN A 181 22.09 -1.68 -28.20
CA ASN A 181 20.85 -0.96 -27.84
C ASN A 181 21.20 0.35 -27.12
N LYS A 182 21.81 1.29 -27.82
CA LYS A 182 22.26 2.56 -27.24
C LYS A 182 21.09 3.39 -26.70
N LEU A 183 21.26 3.98 -25.51
CA LEU A 183 20.27 4.87 -24.91
C LEU A 183 20.50 6.32 -25.35
N GLN A 184 19.53 7.19 -25.07
CA GLN A 184 19.64 8.62 -25.43
C GLN A 184 20.76 9.33 -24.65
N ASP A 185 21.00 8.89 -23.41
CA ASP A 185 22.01 9.43 -22.51
C ASP A 185 22.56 8.33 -21.58
N ASP A 186 23.59 8.67 -20.82
CA ASP A 186 24.24 7.79 -19.85
C ASP A 186 23.60 7.85 -18.45
N SER A 187 22.53 8.62 -18.27
CA SER A 187 21.96 8.93 -16.95
C SER A 187 21.45 7.66 -16.25
N PHE A 188 20.89 6.74 -17.03
CA PHE A 188 20.42 5.44 -16.55
C PHE A 188 21.52 4.66 -15.85
N TYR A 189 22.68 4.52 -16.50
CA TYR A 189 23.80 3.76 -15.96
C TYR A 189 24.41 4.46 -14.73
N ARG A 190 24.57 5.78 -14.79
CA ARG A 190 25.07 6.57 -13.64
C ARG A 190 24.18 6.43 -12.41
N MET A 191 22.85 6.40 -12.58
CA MET A 191 21.91 6.20 -11.48
C MET A 191 22.01 4.78 -10.92
N ILE A 192 22.09 3.76 -11.77
CA ILE A 192 22.27 2.36 -11.33
C ILE A 192 23.57 2.20 -10.53
N ASP A 193 24.69 2.73 -11.03
CA ASP A 193 25.99 2.61 -10.37
C ASP A 193 25.95 3.25 -8.97
N LYS A 194 25.29 4.41 -8.83
CA LYS A 194 25.09 5.07 -7.52
C LYS A 194 24.16 4.31 -6.58
N ILE A 195 23.07 3.74 -7.10
CA ILE A 195 22.13 2.93 -6.29
C ILE A 195 22.84 1.71 -5.69
N LEU A 196 23.77 1.12 -6.44
CA LEU A 196 24.51 -0.09 -6.04
C LEU A 196 25.79 0.19 -5.26
N SER A 197 26.34 1.41 -5.28
CA SER A 197 27.65 1.70 -4.69
C SER A 197 27.64 1.80 -3.16
N SER A 198 26.67 2.52 -2.58
CA SER A 198 26.57 2.71 -1.12
C SER A 198 25.18 3.19 -0.72
N LYS A 199 24.83 3.08 0.57
CA LYS A 199 23.58 3.61 1.13
C LYS A 199 23.44 5.12 0.89
N ASP A 200 24.52 5.87 1.08
CA ASP A 200 24.50 7.34 0.98
C ASP A 200 24.30 7.81 -0.47
N GLU A 201 24.98 7.18 -1.45
CA GLU A 201 24.77 7.49 -2.86
C GLU A 201 23.36 7.08 -3.31
N ARG A 202 22.85 5.95 -2.82
CA ARG A 202 21.47 5.50 -3.07
C ARG A 202 20.45 6.52 -2.57
N GLU A 203 20.56 7.00 -1.33
CA GLU A 203 19.67 8.05 -0.79
C GLU A 203 19.79 9.36 -1.57
N SER A 204 20.99 9.73 -2.02
CA SER A 204 21.20 10.91 -2.88
C SER A 204 20.46 10.78 -4.22
N VAL A 205 20.44 9.59 -4.83
CA VAL A 205 19.64 9.35 -6.04
C VAL A 205 18.15 9.49 -5.73
N TYR A 206 17.67 8.94 -4.61
CA TYR A 206 16.26 9.06 -4.22
C TYR A 206 15.80 10.51 -4.01
N SER A 207 16.63 11.35 -3.40
CA SER A 207 16.26 12.73 -3.09
C SER A 207 16.26 13.64 -4.32
N ASN A 208 17.17 13.38 -5.26
CA ASN A 208 17.44 14.26 -6.40
C ASN A 208 16.69 13.84 -7.68
N TYR A 209 16.27 12.58 -7.80
CA TYR A 209 15.52 12.14 -8.97
C TYR A 209 14.07 12.66 -8.94
N SER A 210 13.52 13.00 -10.11
CA SER A 210 12.18 13.59 -10.23
C SER A 210 11.04 12.59 -9.98
N PHE A 211 11.35 11.30 -9.85
CA PHE A 211 10.39 10.23 -9.64
C PHE A 211 10.72 9.41 -8.39
N ASN A 212 9.70 8.95 -7.68
CA ASN A 212 9.81 8.11 -6.50
C ASN A 212 10.24 6.68 -6.87
N ILE A 213 11.54 6.45 -6.78
CA ILE A 213 12.17 5.13 -6.99
C ILE A 213 12.58 4.47 -5.67
N LYS A 214 12.13 5.00 -4.52
CA LYS A 214 12.32 4.33 -3.23
C LYS A 214 11.55 3.01 -3.21
N PRO A 215 12.06 1.94 -2.56
CA PRO A 215 11.35 0.67 -2.49
C PRO A 215 9.97 0.82 -1.83
N ALA A 216 8.95 0.19 -2.42
CA ALA A 216 7.65 0.07 -1.77
C ALA A 216 7.77 -0.86 -0.56
N THR A 217 6.96 -0.63 0.47
CA THR A 217 6.96 -1.46 1.70
C THR A 217 5.56 -1.98 1.98
N ASP A 218 5.41 -3.00 2.83
CA ASP A 218 4.10 -3.46 3.28
C ASP A 218 3.32 -2.39 4.10
N ASN A 219 3.99 -1.31 4.52
CA ASN A 219 3.37 -0.11 5.08
C ASN A 219 2.90 0.92 4.03
N GLN A 220 3.53 0.93 2.86
CA GLN A 220 3.26 1.84 1.74
C GLN A 220 3.39 1.04 0.42
N PRO A 221 2.43 0.14 0.10
CA PRO A 221 2.57 -0.86 -0.95
C PRO A 221 2.23 -0.30 -2.34
N TYR A 222 2.52 0.97 -2.61
CA TYR A 222 2.16 1.65 -3.86
C TYR A 222 3.37 1.65 -4.82
N TYR A 223 3.67 0.48 -5.40
CA TYR A 223 4.83 0.32 -6.29
C TYR A 223 4.73 1.23 -7.52
N SER A 224 3.58 1.26 -8.18
CA SER A 224 3.36 2.08 -9.38
C SER A 224 3.21 3.59 -9.12
N GLN A 225 3.38 4.04 -7.87
CA GLN A 225 3.43 5.47 -7.53
C GLN A 225 4.87 5.98 -7.69
N PHE A 226 5.12 6.74 -8.75
CA PHE A 226 6.39 7.37 -9.04
C PHE A 226 6.30 8.90 -9.04
N LEU A 227 5.12 9.51 -9.16
CA LEU A 227 5.01 10.96 -9.20
C LEU A 227 5.35 11.59 -7.84
N GLN A 228 6.22 12.60 -7.82
CA GLN A 228 6.47 13.40 -6.62
C GLN A 228 5.82 14.77 -6.79
N LEU A 229 5.09 15.25 -5.77
CA LEU A 229 4.46 16.57 -5.81
C LEU A 229 5.45 17.71 -6.10
N LYS A 230 6.66 17.63 -5.53
CA LYS A 230 7.74 18.61 -5.77
C LYS A 230 8.24 18.64 -7.21
N SER A 231 8.00 17.57 -7.98
CA SER A 231 8.48 17.41 -9.35
C SER A 231 7.46 17.83 -10.39
N ILE A 232 6.19 18.07 -10.01
CA ILE A 232 5.14 18.49 -10.96
C ILE A 232 5.54 19.75 -11.75
N PRO A 233 6.07 20.84 -11.14
CA PRO A 233 6.46 22.03 -11.91
C PRO A 233 7.57 21.74 -12.93
N ILE A 234 8.57 20.96 -12.53
CA ILE A 234 9.71 20.57 -13.37
C ILE A 234 9.23 19.71 -14.55
N LEU A 235 8.36 18.74 -14.28
CA LEU A 235 7.80 17.86 -15.31
C LEU A 235 6.88 18.61 -16.29
N ALA A 236 6.12 19.59 -15.80
CA ALA A 236 5.30 20.46 -16.64
C ALA A 236 6.16 21.30 -17.59
N GLU A 237 7.31 21.78 -17.13
CA GLU A 237 8.28 22.52 -17.94
C GLU A 237 8.99 21.62 -18.96
N LEU A 238 9.42 20.42 -18.55
CA LEU A 238 10.16 19.48 -19.41
C LEU A 238 9.29 18.85 -20.51
N PHE A 239 8.05 18.48 -20.21
CA PHE A 239 7.18 17.74 -21.13
C PHE A 239 6.06 18.60 -21.75
N GLY A 240 5.89 19.84 -21.30
CA GLY A 240 4.89 20.77 -21.84
C GLY A 240 3.48 20.17 -21.90
N GLY A 241 2.77 20.39 -23.01
CA GLY A 241 1.42 19.84 -23.23
C GLY A 241 1.33 18.31 -23.29
N ASN A 242 2.46 17.60 -23.43
CA ASN A 242 2.54 16.14 -23.46
C ASN A 242 2.89 15.53 -22.09
N ALA A 243 2.87 16.32 -21.01
CA ALA A 243 3.19 15.85 -19.65
C ALA A 243 2.11 14.92 -19.05
N VAL A 244 0.87 14.99 -19.54
CA VAL A 244 -0.31 14.31 -18.95
C VAL A 244 -0.16 12.79 -18.84
N PRO A 245 0.35 12.04 -19.84
CA PRO A 245 0.60 10.61 -19.71
C PRO A 245 1.66 10.24 -18.65
N PHE A 246 2.58 11.16 -18.36
CA PHE A 246 3.61 10.97 -17.32
C PHE A 246 3.11 11.31 -15.92
N PHE A 247 2.00 12.04 -15.80
CA PHE A 247 1.49 12.57 -14.54
C PHE A 247 0.69 11.58 -13.69
N GLU A 248 0.87 10.28 -13.89
CA GLU A 248 0.18 9.24 -13.13
C GLU A 248 -1.29 9.59 -12.88
N VAL A 249 -2.10 9.68 -13.94
CA VAL A 249 -3.41 10.36 -13.92
C VAL A 249 -4.30 9.95 -12.74
N GLY A 250 -4.23 8.69 -12.28
CA GLY A 250 -4.92 8.24 -11.07
C GLY A 250 -4.59 9.06 -9.82
N TYR A 251 -3.32 9.40 -9.61
CA TYR A 251 -2.87 10.21 -8.48
C TYR A 251 -3.37 11.66 -8.56
N ILE A 252 -3.37 12.31 -9.73
CA ILE A 252 -3.99 13.64 -9.90
C ILE A 252 -5.50 13.57 -9.66
N LEU A 253 -6.17 12.55 -10.22
CA LEU A 253 -7.60 12.35 -10.04
C LEU A 253 -7.96 12.18 -8.56
N LEU A 254 -7.08 11.58 -7.74
CA LEU A 254 -7.28 11.49 -6.30
C LEU A 254 -7.40 12.86 -5.64
N TYR A 255 -6.50 13.80 -5.93
CA TYR A 255 -6.54 15.17 -5.39
C TYR A 255 -7.73 15.98 -5.92
N ILE A 256 -8.07 15.83 -7.21
CA ILE A 256 -9.27 16.46 -7.78
C ILE A 256 -10.52 15.94 -7.07
N THR A 257 -10.61 14.62 -6.89
CA THR A 257 -11.72 13.97 -6.17
C THR A 257 -11.79 14.45 -4.72
N PHE A 258 -10.64 14.64 -4.06
CA PHE A 258 -10.58 15.19 -2.71
C PHE A 258 -11.17 16.60 -2.63
N LEU A 259 -10.77 17.50 -3.52
CA LEU A 259 -11.31 18.87 -3.58
C LEU A 259 -12.81 18.88 -3.91
N GLN A 260 -13.24 18.03 -4.85
CA GLN A 260 -14.66 17.86 -5.18
C GLN A 260 -15.46 17.37 -3.98
N ILE A 261 -14.96 16.38 -3.23
CA ILE A 261 -15.62 15.86 -2.03
C ILE A 261 -15.71 16.91 -0.93
N ILE A 262 -14.65 17.70 -0.71
CA ILE A 262 -14.70 18.81 0.25
C ILE A 262 -15.80 19.79 -0.14
N PHE A 263 -15.81 20.23 -1.40
CA PHE A 263 -16.78 21.19 -1.91
C PHE A 263 -18.21 20.65 -1.83
N ILE A 264 -18.46 19.46 -2.37
CA ILE A 264 -19.79 18.84 -2.42
C ILE A 264 -20.28 18.52 -1.00
N SER A 265 -19.44 17.97 -0.12
CA SER A 265 -19.83 17.67 1.27
C SER A 265 -20.16 18.95 2.04
N PHE A 266 -19.38 20.03 1.84
CA PHE A 266 -19.70 21.32 2.44
C PHE A 266 -21.03 21.87 1.93
N VAL A 267 -21.25 21.85 0.62
CA VAL A 267 -22.48 22.35 -0.02
C VAL A 267 -23.72 21.53 0.39
N LEU A 268 -23.63 20.21 0.43
CA LEU A 268 -24.78 19.35 0.69
C LEU A 268 -25.04 19.12 2.18
N ILE A 269 -24.03 19.19 3.04
CA ILE A 269 -24.16 18.91 4.47
C ILE A 269 -24.20 20.20 5.28
N ILE A 270 -23.23 21.12 5.09
CA ILE A 270 -23.09 22.31 5.96
C ILE A 270 -24.03 23.43 5.54
N ILE A 271 -24.21 23.70 4.24
CA ILE A 271 -25.05 24.82 3.80
C ILE A 271 -26.51 24.68 4.29
N PRO A 272 -27.18 23.51 4.19
CA PRO A 272 -28.53 23.36 4.72
C PRO A 272 -28.61 23.55 6.24
N LEU A 273 -27.55 23.24 6.98
CA LEU A 273 -27.51 23.36 8.45
C LEU A 273 -27.55 24.81 8.93
N PHE A 274 -27.07 25.76 8.12
CA PHE A 274 -27.20 27.19 8.46
C PHE A 274 -28.66 27.64 8.58
N LYS A 275 -29.62 26.96 7.92
CA LYS A 275 -31.06 27.26 8.08
C LYS A 275 -31.59 26.93 9.47
N PHE A 276 -30.99 25.96 10.16
CA PHE A 276 -31.36 25.59 11.52
C PHE A 276 -30.69 26.47 12.59
N GLY A 277 -29.62 27.19 12.20
CA GLY A 277 -28.82 28.04 13.08
C GLY A 277 -27.95 27.24 14.04
N TRP A 278 -26.72 27.71 14.30
CA TRP A 278 -25.85 27.10 15.31
C TRP A 278 -26.06 27.79 16.66
N LYS A 279 -27.12 27.39 17.36
CA LYS A 279 -27.46 27.92 18.69
C LYS A 279 -26.84 27.04 19.79
N GLY A 280 -26.38 27.69 20.85
CA GLY A 280 -25.93 27.05 22.09
C GLY A 280 -24.48 27.26 22.48
N GLU A 281 -24.17 26.90 23.73
CA GLU A 281 -22.86 27.08 24.35
C GLU A 281 -21.86 25.99 23.92
N ASN A 282 -20.57 26.33 23.93
CA ASN A 282 -19.47 25.39 23.66
C ASN A 282 -19.49 24.67 22.29
N ARG A 283 -19.74 25.43 21.21
CA ARG A 283 -19.69 24.97 19.82
C ARG A 283 -18.39 24.25 19.44
N SER A 284 -17.28 24.68 20.03
CA SER A 284 -15.95 24.07 19.85
C SER A 284 -15.91 22.62 20.31
N TRP A 285 -16.62 22.27 21.39
CA TRP A 285 -16.71 20.88 21.86
C TRP A 285 -17.44 20.02 20.85
N THR A 286 -18.60 20.46 20.37
CA THR A 286 -19.40 19.73 19.37
C THR A 286 -18.60 19.53 18.08
N PHE A 287 -17.89 20.57 17.64
CA PHE A 287 -17.03 20.45 16.46
C PHE A 287 -15.89 19.47 16.67
N LEU A 288 -15.04 19.66 17.67
CA LEU A 288 -13.83 18.86 17.87
C LEU A 288 -14.15 17.39 18.19
N TYR A 289 -15.19 17.15 18.99
CA TYR A 289 -15.61 15.82 19.36
C TYR A 289 -16.14 15.02 18.16
N PHE A 290 -17.16 15.53 17.46
CA PHE A 290 -17.79 14.80 16.36
C PHE A 290 -16.91 14.75 15.10
N CYS A 291 -16.04 15.74 14.89
CA CYS A 291 -14.99 15.69 13.87
C CYS A 291 -13.99 14.57 14.17
N GLY A 292 -13.47 14.52 15.40
CA GLY A 292 -12.51 13.51 15.82
C GLY A 292 -13.04 12.08 15.69
N LEU A 293 -14.32 11.85 16.03
CA LEU A 293 -14.99 10.56 15.84
C LEU A 293 -15.07 10.15 14.36
N GLY A 294 -15.55 11.06 13.49
CA GLY A 294 -15.70 10.78 12.07
C GLY A 294 -14.37 10.51 11.37
N ILE A 295 -13.34 11.33 11.65
CA ILE A 295 -11.99 11.13 11.10
C ILE A 295 -11.41 9.80 11.60
N GLY A 296 -11.43 9.59 12.92
CA GLY A 296 -10.83 8.42 13.55
C GLY A 296 -11.43 7.12 13.02
N TYR A 297 -12.76 7.02 12.97
CA TYR A 297 -13.44 5.81 12.51
C TYR A 297 -13.07 5.46 11.07
N MET A 298 -13.17 6.42 10.15
CA MET A 298 -12.91 6.15 8.72
C MET A 298 -11.43 5.87 8.45
N PHE A 299 -10.50 6.52 9.14
CA PHE A 299 -9.07 6.23 8.99
C PHE A 299 -8.75 4.78 9.38
N ILE A 300 -9.31 4.30 10.49
CA ILE A 300 -9.13 2.92 10.94
C ILE A 300 -9.75 1.96 9.94
N GLU A 301 -10.98 2.21 9.50
CA GLU A 301 -11.67 1.36 8.53
C GLU A 301 -10.84 1.17 7.25
N ILE A 302 -10.33 2.27 6.68
CA ILE A 302 -9.48 2.21 5.49
C ILE A 302 -8.18 1.43 5.75
N VAL A 303 -7.48 1.69 6.86
CA VAL A 303 -6.24 0.95 7.17
C VAL A 303 -6.52 -0.55 7.36
N LEU A 304 -7.61 -0.90 8.03
CA LEU A 304 -7.98 -2.30 8.23
C LEU A 304 -8.32 -2.97 6.90
N ILE A 305 -9.09 -2.34 6.01
CA ILE A 305 -9.34 -2.88 4.66
C ILE A 305 -8.02 -3.21 3.97
N GLN A 306 -7.04 -2.28 4.00
CA GLN A 306 -5.77 -2.48 3.32
C GLN A 306 -4.90 -3.58 3.95
N LYS A 307 -4.75 -3.57 5.28
CA LYS A 307 -3.99 -4.63 5.98
C LYS A 307 -4.63 -6.01 5.77
N PHE A 308 -5.96 -6.08 5.75
CA PHE A 308 -6.66 -7.32 5.47
C PHE A 308 -6.63 -7.69 3.97
N THR A 309 -6.45 -6.76 3.02
CA THR A 309 -6.17 -7.07 1.60
C THR A 309 -4.95 -7.96 1.46
N LEU A 310 -3.85 -7.64 2.15
CA LEU A 310 -2.68 -8.53 2.22
C LEU A 310 -3.04 -9.89 2.84
N TYR A 311 -3.80 -9.89 3.94
CA TYR A 311 -4.16 -11.11 4.68
C TYR A 311 -5.05 -12.08 3.89
N PHE A 312 -6.10 -11.59 3.24
CA PHE A 312 -7.00 -12.40 2.41
C PHE A 312 -6.44 -12.63 1.01
N GLY A 313 -5.52 -11.78 0.54
CA GLY A 313 -5.01 -11.80 -0.83
C GLY A 313 -6.05 -11.36 -1.87
N ASN A 314 -7.13 -10.69 -1.44
CA ASN A 314 -8.24 -10.26 -2.29
C ASN A 314 -8.96 -9.04 -1.69
N VAL A 315 -8.98 -7.93 -2.43
CA VAL A 315 -9.58 -6.65 -1.99
C VAL A 315 -11.08 -6.78 -1.69
N LEU A 316 -11.83 -7.57 -2.47
CA LEU A 316 -13.28 -7.72 -2.32
C LEU A 316 -13.63 -8.42 -1.00
N TYR A 317 -12.90 -9.49 -0.67
CA TYR A 317 -13.11 -10.20 0.60
C TYR A 317 -12.74 -9.33 1.80
N SER A 318 -11.66 -8.56 1.71
CA SER A 318 -11.23 -7.66 2.77
C SER A 318 -12.21 -6.54 3.02
N ALA A 319 -12.63 -5.83 1.97
CA ALA A 319 -13.61 -4.76 2.08
C ALA A 319 -14.94 -5.28 2.66
N ALA A 320 -15.46 -6.40 2.12
CA ALA A 320 -16.71 -6.98 2.61
C ALA A 320 -16.62 -7.40 4.08
N ALA A 321 -15.54 -8.08 4.48
CA ALA A 321 -15.36 -8.55 5.85
C ALA A 321 -15.19 -7.38 6.83
N VAL A 322 -14.28 -6.45 6.55
CA VAL A 322 -13.96 -5.33 7.44
C VAL A 322 -15.17 -4.42 7.63
N VAL A 323 -15.78 -3.95 6.54
CA VAL A 323 -16.94 -3.04 6.62
C VAL A 323 -18.10 -3.72 7.35
N SER A 324 -18.43 -4.97 7.01
CA SER A 324 -19.54 -5.67 7.67
C SER A 324 -19.29 -5.86 9.17
N LEU A 325 -18.09 -6.31 9.55
CA LEU A 325 -17.73 -6.54 10.95
C LEU A 325 -17.69 -5.23 11.75
N MET A 326 -17.13 -4.17 11.17
CA MET A 326 -17.09 -2.86 11.83
C MET A 326 -18.50 -2.29 12.02
N LEU A 327 -19.35 -2.31 11.00
CA LEU A 327 -20.72 -1.80 11.09
C LEU A 327 -21.59 -2.60 12.07
N ILE A 328 -21.55 -3.95 12.02
CA ILE A 328 -22.33 -4.79 12.93
C ILE A 328 -21.86 -4.59 14.38
N SER A 329 -20.54 -4.66 14.61
CA SER A 329 -19.99 -4.57 15.96
C SER A 329 -20.16 -3.17 16.56
N SER A 330 -19.90 -2.12 15.77
CA SER A 330 -20.16 -0.74 16.21
C SER A 330 -21.64 -0.49 16.45
N GLY A 331 -22.54 -1.07 15.66
CA GLY A 331 -23.99 -1.06 15.92
C GLY A 331 -24.36 -1.67 17.27
N PHE A 332 -23.81 -2.85 17.60
CA PHE A 332 -23.96 -3.44 18.94
C PHE A 332 -23.36 -2.57 20.05
N GLY A 333 -22.22 -1.93 19.79
CA GLY A 333 -21.60 -0.97 20.70
C GLY A 333 -22.48 0.23 20.99
N SER A 334 -23.06 0.82 19.93
CA SER A 334 -24.02 1.91 20.05
C SER A 334 -25.26 1.49 20.84
N TRP A 335 -25.80 0.29 20.59
CA TRP A 335 -26.93 -0.23 21.34
C TRP A 335 -26.59 -0.44 22.82
N PHE A 336 -25.46 -1.09 23.13
CA PHE A 336 -25.02 -1.31 24.50
C PHE A 336 -24.79 0.01 25.26
N SER A 337 -24.32 1.05 24.57
CA SER A 337 -24.11 2.38 25.17
C SER A 337 -25.39 3.03 25.72
N GLN A 338 -26.58 2.60 25.29
CA GLN A 338 -27.85 3.10 25.82
C GLN A 338 -28.01 2.79 27.32
N ASN A 339 -27.52 1.64 27.76
CA ASN A 339 -27.56 1.21 29.15
C ASN A 339 -26.55 1.96 30.04
N LEU A 340 -25.65 2.73 29.44
CA LEU A 340 -24.66 3.52 30.14
C LEU A 340 -25.17 4.96 30.31
N TYR A 341 -25.22 5.46 31.55
CA TYR A 341 -25.29 6.91 31.84
C TYR A 341 -24.26 7.73 31.04
N ALA A 342 -24.72 8.79 30.38
CA ALA A 342 -23.86 9.70 29.64
C ALA A 342 -23.10 10.61 30.63
N LYS A 343 -21.79 10.42 30.77
CA LYS A 343 -20.92 11.26 31.61
C LYS A 343 -19.59 11.53 30.88
N PRO A 344 -18.98 12.73 31.03
CA PRO A 344 -17.68 13.03 30.41
C PRO A 344 -16.59 12.00 30.74
N SER A 345 -16.50 11.56 32.01
CA SER A 345 -15.54 10.54 32.45
C SER A 345 -15.69 9.19 31.75
N ARG A 346 -16.92 8.80 31.39
CA ARG A 346 -17.18 7.57 30.65
C ARG A 346 -16.77 7.69 29.18
N ILE A 347 -17.03 8.84 28.55
CA ILE A 347 -16.55 9.12 27.20
C ILE A 347 -15.03 9.08 27.17
N VAL A 348 -14.36 9.71 28.13
CA VAL A 348 -12.90 9.66 28.29
C VAL A 348 -12.41 8.22 28.43
N GLY A 349 -13.06 7.40 29.27
CA GLY A 349 -12.69 5.98 29.43
C GLY A 349 -12.83 5.18 28.13
N VAL A 350 -13.94 5.36 27.41
CA VAL A 350 -14.19 4.67 26.13
C VAL A 350 -13.19 5.13 25.05
N THR A 351 -12.97 6.43 24.89
CA THR A 351 -12.02 6.93 23.89
C THR A 351 -10.58 6.57 24.24
N ALA A 352 -10.22 6.50 25.53
CA ALA A 352 -8.92 6.00 25.97
C ALA A 352 -8.73 4.52 25.60
N LEU A 353 -9.75 3.68 25.77
CA LEU A 353 -9.72 2.28 25.35
C LEU A 353 -9.58 2.13 23.82
N ILE A 354 -10.22 3.00 23.04
CA ILE A 354 -10.03 3.03 21.59
C ILE A 354 -8.56 3.34 21.27
N ILE A 355 -8.01 4.43 21.81
CA ILE A 355 -6.62 4.84 21.58
C ILE A 355 -5.64 3.72 21.98
N LEU A 356 -5.87 3.08 23.14
CA LEU A 356 -5.07 1.95 23.60
C LEU A 356 -5.12 0.79 22.58
N SER A 357 -6.31 0.46 22.09
CA SER A 357 -6.49 -0.60 21.07
C SER A 357 -5.74 -0.26 19.77
N LEU A 358 -5.74 1.00 19.35
CA LEU A 358 -5.01 1.46 18.17
C LEU A 358 -3.50 1.39 18.35
N ILE A 359 -2.98 1.73 19.53
CA ILE A 359 -1.55 1.59 19.85
C ILE A 359 -1.15 0.12 19.79
N ILE A 360 -1.97 -0.79 20.37
CA ILE A 360 -1.74 -2.23 20.27
C ILE A 360 -1.72 -2.67 18.81
N TYR A 361 -2.64 -2.18 17.98
CA TYR A 361 -2.69 -2.56 16.56
C TYR A 361 -1.52 -2.04 15.76
N LEU A 362 -1.07 -0.82 16.04
CA LEU A 362 0.11 -0.24 15.39
C LEU A 362 1.36 -1.13 15.61
N ILE A 363 1.49 -1.72 16.80
CA ILE A 363 2.66 -2.56 17.16
C ILE A 363 2.49 -4.01 16.66
N PHE A 364 1.32 -4.62 16.86
CA PHE A 364 1.18 -6.08 16.74
C PHE A 364 0.41 -6.56 15.50
N LEU A 365 -0.46 -5.72 14.90
CA LEU A 365 -1.39 -6.18 13.86
C LEU A 365 -0.67 -6.80 12.66
N SER A 366 0.35 -6.12 12.12
CA SER A 366 1.05 -6.62 10.93
C SER A 366 1.73 -7.97 11.18
N SER A 367 2.42 -8.12 12.32
CA SER A 367 3.07 -9.38 12.70
C SER A 367 2.07 -10.53 12.88
N LEU A 368 0.93 -10.24 13.51
CA LEU A 368 -0.15 -11.20 13.73
C LEU A 368 -0.79 -11.65 12.41
N LEU A 369 -1.01 -10.73 11.47
CA LEU A 369 -1.56 -11.07 10.15
C LEU A 369 -0.58 -11.93 9.34
N ILE A 370 0.71 -11.60 9.35
CA ILE A 370 1.74 -12.37 8.62
C ILE A 370 1.84 -13.79 9.20
N THR A 371 1.92 -13.95 10.52
CA THR A 371 2.04 -15.28 11.15
C THR A 371 0.85 -16.19 10.91
N THR A 372 -0.35 -15.62 10.72
CA THR A 372 -1.59 -16.37 10.49
C THR A 372 -2.03 -16.38 9.01
N ILE A 373 -1.22 -15.84 8.11
CA ILE A 373 -1.60 -15.67 6.69
C ILE A 373 -1.81 -16.99 5.94
N ALA A 374 -1.21 -18.08 6.43
CA ALA A 374 -1.35 -19.40 5.84
C ALA A 374 -2.63 -20.13 6.26
N PHE A 375 -3.44 -19.55 7.15
CA PHE A 375 -4.68 -20.16 7.62
C PHE A 375 -5.70 -20.35 6.48
N THR A 376 -6.58 -21.34 6.65
CA THR A 376 -7.70 -21.56 5.72
C THR A 376 -8.64 -20.35 5.73
N LEU A 377 -9.39 -20.15 4.64
CA LEU A 377 -10.30 -19.00 4.51
C LEU A 377 -11.29 -18.91 5.68
N THR A 378 -11.86 -20.04 6.12
CA THR A 378 -12.79 -20.09 7.25
C THR A 378 -12.13 -19.62 8.53
N THR A 379 -10.92 -20.11 8.82
CA THR A 379 -10.15 -19.71 10.00
C THR A 379 -9.77 -18.23 9.93
N LYS A 380 -9.40 -17.72 8.74
CA LYS A 380 -9.14 -16.28 8.53
C LYS A 380 -10.35 -15.44 8.89
N ILE A 381 -11.55 -15.80 8.42
CA ILE A 381 -12.79 -15.07 8.73
C ILE A 381 -13.06 -15.04 10.24
N ILE A 382 -12.92 -16.18 10.93
CA ILE A 382 -13.10 -16.27 12.38
C ILE A 382 -12.09 -15.36 13.09
N PHE A 383 -10.82 -15.44 12.69
CA PHE A 383 -9.74 -14.65 13.27
C PHE A 383 -9.95 -13.14 13.05
N THR A 384 -10.29 -12.73 11.83
CA THR A 384 -10.66 -11.35 11.50
C THR A 384 -11.84 -10.86 12.33
N THR A 385 -12.83 -11.71 12.60
CA THR A 385 -13.97 -11.38 13.47
C THR A 385 -13.52 -11.07 14.88
N PHE A 386 -12.69 -11.93 15.49
CA PHE A 386 -12.18 -11.71 16.84
C PHE A 386 -11.23 -10.51 16.95
N LEU A 387 -10.54 -10.15 15.88
CA LEU A 387 -9.73 -8.94 15.84
C LEU A 387 -10.62 -7.70 15.71
N ILE A 388 -11.48 -7.62 14.70
CA ILE A 388 -12.19 -6.37 14.40
C ILE A 388 -13.33 -6.09 15.37
N ALA A 389 -14.05 -7.12 15.83
CA ALA A 389 -15.28 -6.91 16.59
C ALA A 389 -15.08 -6.16 17.93
N PRO A 390 -14.09 -6.50 18.78
CA PRO A 390 -13.88 -5.80 20.05
C PRO A 390 -13.59 -4.28 19.91
N PRO A 391 -12.61 -3.81 19.12
CA PRO A 391 -12.38 -2.38 18.97
C PRO A 391 -13.54 -1.68 18.27
N ALA A 392 -14.15 -2.29 17.24
CA ALA A 392 -15.29 -1.71 16.55
C ALA A 392 -16.51 -1.54 17.47
N PHE A 393 -16.75 -2.50 18.37
CA PHE A 393 -17.77 -2.38 19.41
C PHE A 393 -17.52 -1.19 20.34
N ILE A 394 -16.27 -1.00 20.81
CA ILE A 394 -15.93 0.16 21.64
C ILE A 394 -16.07 1.47 20.83
N MET A 395 -15.65 1.47 19.57
CA MET A 395 -15.77 2.62 18.65
C MET A 395 -17.22 3.02 18.34
N GLY A 396 -18.18 2.11 18.51
CA GLY A 396 -19.61 2.40 18.36
C GLY A 396 -20.23 3.16 19.54
N MET A 397 -19.58 3.24 20.70
CA MET A 397 -20.15 3.86 21.90
C MET A 397 -20.05 5.40 21.97
N PRO A 398 -18.95 6.07 21.55
CA PRO A 398 -18.78 7.50 21.72
C PRO A 398 -19.90 8.34 21.09
N PHE A 399 -20.27 8.05 19.85
CA PHE A 399 -21.24 8.85 19.11
C PHE A 399 -22.61 9.01 19.83
N PRO A 400 -23.31 7.92 20.21
CA PRO A 400 -24.56 8.02 20.97
C PRO A 400 -24.38 8.61 22.38
N LEU A 401 -23.26 8.34 23.06
CA LEU A 401 -22.97 8.96 24.37
C LEU A 401 -22.81 10.48 24.25
N GLY A 402 -22.10 10.96 23.23
CA GLY A 402 -21.94 12.39 22.96
C GLY A 402 -23.25 13.07 22.59
N LEU A 403 -24.11 12.42 21.79
CA LEU A 403 -25.44 12.95 21.48
C LEU A 403 -26.32 13.07 22.71
N ARG A 404 -26.26 12.09 23.64
CA ARG A 404 -27.00 12.14 24.89
C ARG A 404 -26.52 13.24 25.83
N LEU A 405 -25.20 13.45 25.92
CA LEU A 405 -24.65 14.59 26.67
C LEU A 405 -25.09 15.94 26.10
N LEU A 406 -25.27 16.04 24.78
CA LEU A 406 -25.87 17.23 24.16
C LEU A 406 -27.36 17.34 24.48
N SER A 407 -28.12 16.24 24.40
CA SER A 407 -29.57 16.27 24.62
C SER A 407 -29.97 16.51 26.09
N GLU A 408 -29.21 16.00 27.05
CA GLU A 408 -29.46 16.23 28.49
C GLU A 408 -29.24 17.70 28.88
N ARG A 409 -28.46 18.46 28.09
CA ARG A 409 -28.32 19.91 28.24
C ARG A 409 -29.40 20.73 27.51
N ASN A 410 -30.19 20.10 26.66
CA ASN A 410 -31.20 20.78 25.84
C ASN A 410 -32.44 21.25 26.61
N GLU A 411 -32.63 20.86 27.88
CA GLU A 411 -33.72 21.41 28.71
C GLU A 411 -33.63 22.93 28.91
N SER A 412 -32.48 23.56 28.59
CA SER A 412 -32.22 25.00 28.74
C SER A 412 -32.13 25.82 27.44
N GLY A 413 -32.41 25.25 26.24
CA GLY A 413 -32.48 26.02 24.97
C GLY A 413 -31.55 25.62 23.81
N ASP A 414 -30.85 24.46 23.89
CA ASP A 414 -29.75 24.06 22.98
C ASP A 414 -30.15 23.12 21.81
N ALA A 415 -31.45 23.01 21.48
CA ALA A 415 -31.99 22.12 20.44
C ALA A 415 -31.34 22.27 19.03
N GLY A 416 -30.57 23.33 18.80
CA GLY A 416 -29.84 23.58 17.56
C GLY A 416 -28.55 22.76 17.36
N GLN A 417 -27.92 22.16 18.38
CA GLN A 417 -26.58 21.55 18.20
C GLN A 417 -26.57 20.11 17.68
N VAL A 418 -27.65 19.34 17.87
CA VAL A 418 -27.72 17.93 17.46
C VAL A 418 -27.61 17.76 15.93
N PRO A 419 -28.31 18.56 15.09
CA PRO A 419 -28.10 18.52 13.64
C PRO A 419 -26.66 18.83 13.22
N TRP A 420 -25.99 19.75 13.92
CA TRP A 420 -24.57 20.07 13.67
C TRP A 420 -23.64 18.92 14.05
N ALA A 421 -23.89 18.22 15.15
CA ALA A 421 -23.11 17.03 15.53
C ALA A 421 -23.14 15.96 14.44
N TRP A 422 -24.35 15.64 13.93
CA TRP A 422 -24.52 14.72 12.80
C TRP A 422 -23.84 15.22 11.52
N GLY A 423 -24.03 16.50 11.18
CA GLY A 423 -23.45 17.08 9.98
C GLY A 423 -21.94 17.12 9.98
N ILE A 424 -21.32 17.51 11.11
CA ILE A 424 -19.87 17.56 11.27
C ILE A 424 -19.29 16.16 11.17
N ASN A 425 -19.84 15.19 11.92
CA ASN A 425 -19.40 13.80 11.82
C ASN A 425 -19.51 13.26 10.39
N GLY A 426 -20.64 13.49 9.73
CA GLY A 426 -20.88 13.07 8.36
C GLY A 426 -19.91 13.69 7.36
N LEU A 427 -19.72 15.01 7.41
CA LEU A 427 -18.79 15.73 6.53
C LEU A 427 -17.36 15.20 6.68
N PHE A 428 -16.87 15.09 7.91
CA PHE A 428 -15.50 14.63 8.13
C PHE A 428 -15.33 13.14 7.82
N SER A 429 -16.36 12.31 7.98
CA SER A 429 -16.29 10.91 7.56
C SER A 429 -16.08 10.78 6.05
N VAL A 430 -16.85 11.51 5.23
CA VAL A 430 -16.73 11.45 3.76
C VAL A 430 -15.37 12.00 3.28
N ILE A 431 -14.92 13.13 3.84
CA ILE A 431 -13.60 13.70 3.51
C ILE A 431 -12.47 12.73 3.91
N SER A 432 -12.63 12.04 5.04
CA SER A 432 -11.58 11.18 5.61
C SER A 432 -11.28 9.94 4.78
N VAL A 433 -12.23 9.42 4.01
CA VAL A 433 -12.00 8.26 3.12
C VAL A 433 -10.87 8.55 2.12
N VAL A 434 -10.98 9.69 1.44
CA VAL A 434 -9.99 10.08 0.43
C VAL A 434 -8.71 10.61 1.09
N LEU A 435 -8.85 11.36 2.18
CA LEU A 435 -7.69 11.84 2.94
C LEU A 435 -6.83 10.69 3.48
N ALA A 436 -7.46 9.62 4.02
CA ALA A 436 -6.76 8.43 4.49
C ALA A 436 -5.95 7.77 3.36
N THR A 437 -6.53 7.71 2.15
CA THR A 437 -5.86 7.16 0.97
C THR A 437 -4.66 8.02 0.55
N ILE A 438 -4.82 9.35 0.52
CA ILE A 438 -3.71 10.28 0.24
C ILE A 438 -2.59 10.09 1.25
N ILE A 439 -2.90 10.06 2.55
CA ILE A 439 -1.90 9.88 3.61
C ILE A 439 -1.25 8.51 3.52
N ALA A 440 -2.00 7.45 3.20
CA ALA A 440 -1.46 6.11 3.00
C ALA A 440 -0.47 6.07 1.83
N ILE A 441 -0.76 6.78 0.75
CA ILE A 441 0.13 6.85 -0.42
C ILE A 441 1.38 7.67 -0.14
N GLU A 442 1.28 8.79 0.60
CA GLU A 442 2.42 9.68 0.86
C GLU A 442 3.31 9.23 2.02
N LEU A 443 2.68 8.76 3.10
CA LEU A 443 3.34 8.51 4.39
C LEU A 443 3.21 7.04 4.83
N GLY A 444 2.22 6.30 4.33
CA GLY A 444 1.97 4.90 4.69
C GLY A 444 0.95 4.72 5.82
N PHE A 445 0.53 3.47 6.02
CA PHE A 445 -0.57 3.10 6.91
C PHE A 445 -0.33 3.42 8.39
N ILE A 446 0.92 3.37 8.86
CA ILE A 446 1.29 3.73 10.24
C ILE A 446 0.87 5.17 10.55
N TRP A 447 1.13 6.13 9.65
CA TRP A 447 0.76 7.53 9.86
C TRP A 447 -0.74 7.75 9.85
N VAL A 448 -1.48 7.02 9.02
CA VAL A 448 -2.96 7.04 9.04
C VAL A 448 -3.47 6.57 10.41
N MET A 449 -2.90 5.50 10.98
CA MET A 449 -3.25 5.01 12.32
C MET A 449 -2.89 6.01 13.43
N ILE A 450 -1.73 6.65 13.36
CA ILE A 450 -1.32 7.69 14.32
C ILE A 450 -2.30 8.87 14.27
N LEU A 451 -2.69 9.31 13.08
CA LEU A 451 -3.65 10.40 12.91
C LEU A 451 -5.05 9.99 13.37
N ALA A 452 -5.45 8.72 13.19
CA ALA A 452 -6.70 8.20 13.74
C ALA A 452 -6.70 8.23 15.27
N ALA A 453 -5.61 7.77 15.90
CA ALA A 453 -5.44 7.84 17.35
C ALA A 453 -5.44 9.30 17.85
N THR A 454 -4.81 10.20 17.10
CA THR A 454 -4.81 11.64 17.40
C THR A 454 -6.22 12.23 17.29
N ALA A 455 -7.02 11.84 16.30
CA ALA A 455 -8.41 12.29 16.14
C ALA A 455 -9.31 11.84 17.31
N TYR A 456 -9.15 10.59 17.78
CA TYR A 456 -9.79 10.15 19.03
C TYR A 456 -9.22 10.87 20.26
N GLY A 457 -7.93 11.22 20.25
CA GLY A 457 -7.26 12.03 21.27
C GLY A 457 -7.88 13.43 21.39
N LEU A 458 -8.24 14.08 20.28
CA LEU A 458 -8.98 15.35 20.30
C LEU A 458 -10.33 15.17 21.01
N SER A 459 -11.05 14.09 20.69
CA SER A 459 -12.33 13.77 21.32
C SER A 459 -12.18 13.52 22.83
N LEU A 460 -11.07 12.91 23.25
CA LEU A 460 -10.74 12.65 24.64
C LEU A 460 -10.41 13.96 25.39
N SER A 461 -9.49 14.78 24.89
CA SER A 461 -9.01 16.02 25.53
C SER A 461 -10.13 17.01 25.80
N VAL A 462 -11.07 17.13 24.86
CA VAL A 462 -12.19 18.07 24.96
C VAL A 462 -13.24 17.60 26.00
N ASN A 463 -13.23 16.31 26.36
CA ASN A 463 -14.03 15.78 27.48
C ASN A 463 -13.27 15.75 28.81
N LEU A 464 -11.94 15.65 28.82
CA LEU A 464 -11.12 15.79 30.03
C LEU A 464 -11.24 17.17 30.66
N ASN A 465 -11.27 18.23 29.84
CA ASN A 465 -11.48 19.60 30.33
C ASN A 465 -12.86 19.83 30.97
N ARG A 466 -13.72 18.79 31.01
CA ARG A 466 -15.10 18.82 31.51
C ARG A 466 -15.39 17.76 32.58
N SER A 467 -14.49 16.81 32.80
CA SER A 467 -14.58 15.77 33.84
C SER A 467 -13.93 16.27 35.11
#